data_AF-A0A1V6AQI8-F1
#
_entry.id   AF-A0A1V6AQI8-F1
#
_cell.length_a   1.000
_cell.length_b   1.000
_cell.length_c   1.000
_cell.angle_alpha   90.00
_cell.angle_beta   90.00
_cell.angle_gamma   90.00
#
_symmetry.space_group_name_H-M   'P 1'
#
loop_
_entity.id
_entity.type
_entity.pdbx_description
1 polymer ?
#
loop_
_entity_poly.entity_id
_entity_poly.type
_entity_poly.pdbx_seq_one_letter_code
_entity_poly.pdbx_strand_id
1 'polypeptide(L)'
;MQLKIETIKKKATVFFPENTQLDGYFFVSAIAAFHEGGELITELLAKDRNYIPFETQQGEIVLLRKENMMMVSLEEEEVDNFLPGYKQVTVVIHLLTGKSFLGKVSFALPETHSRLSDFLNSRDAFFRMEIDGKNYLIQNRFVKMISAEKTG
;
A
#
# COMPACT_ATOMS: atom_id res chain seq x y z
N MET A 1 -23.75 3.07 -25.04
CA MET A 1 -22.33 2.82 -25.38
C MET A 1 -21.65 2.32 -24.12
N GLN A 2 -21.16 1.08 -24.11
CA GLN A 2 -20.53 0.49 -22.93
C GLN A 2 -19.05 0.87 -22.97
N LEU A 3 -18.63 1.80 -22.10
CA LEU A 3 -17.22 2.15 -21.94
C LEU A 3 -16.48 0.91 -21.42
N LYS A 4 -15.77 0.22 -22.32
CA LYS A 4 -14.88 -0.88 -21.95
C LYS A 4 -13.64 -0.22 -21.38
N ILE A 5 -13.58 -0.11 -20.05
CA ILE A 5 -12.42 0.46 -19.35
C ILE A 5 -11.24 -0.48 -19.63
N GLU A 6 -10.23 0.01 -20.35
CA GLU A 6 -8.99 -0.73 -20.56
C GLU A 6 -8.28 -0.91 -19.22
N THR A 7 -7.77 -2.10 -18.94
CA THR A 7 -7.07 -2.42 -17.69
C THR A 7 -5.63 -2.80 -17.98
N ILE A 8 -4.70 -2.31 -17.16
CA ILE A 8 -3.28 -2.68 -17.18
C ILE A 8 -2.99 -3.62 -16.00
N LYS A 9 -2.02 -4.51 -16.19
CA LYS A 9 -1.53 -5.42 -15.15
C LYS A 9 -0.36 -4.76 -14.42
N LYS A 10 -0.44 -4.65 -13.10
CA LYS A 10 0.64 -4.17 -12.25
C LYS A 10 1.14 -5.26 -11.33
N LYS A 11 2.45 -5.52 -11.38
CA LYS A 11 3.07 -6.62 -10.66
C LYS A 11 3.21 -6.29 -9.18
N ALA A 12 2.86 -7.26 -8.34
CA ALA A 12 2.92 -7.12 -6.89
C ALA A 12 3.05 -8.49 -6.20
N THR A 13 3.53 -8.46 -4.95
CA THR A 13 3.48 -9.60 -4.04
C THR A 13 2.56 -9.26 -2.88
N VAL A 14 1.55 -10.09 -2.63
CA VAL A 14 0.64 -9.96 -1.50
C VAL A 14 1.10 -10.87 -0.38
N PHE A 15 1.26 -10.33 0.82
CA PHE A 15 1.64 -11.07 2.02
C PHE A 15 0.43 -11.23 2.93
N PHE A 16 0.27 -12.42 3.51
CA PHE A 16 -0.84 -12.76 4.40
C PHE A 16 -0.34 -13.03 5.84
N PRO A 17 -1.21 -12.93 6.86
CA PRO A 17 -0.80 -13.07 8.26
C PRO A 17 -0.23 -14.45 8.62
N GLU A 18 -0.65 -15.50 7.92
CA GLU A 18 -0.17 -16.89 8.09
C GLU A 18 1.22 -17.14 7.49
N ASN A 19 1.97 -16.08 7.17
CA ASN A 19 3.32 -16.14 6.59
C ASN A 19 3.38 -16.72 5.18
N THR A 20 2.25 -16.73 4.47
CA THR A 20 2.17 -17.05 3.03
C THR A 20 2.28 -15.76 2.20
N GLN A 21 2.68 -15.93 0.95
CA GLN A 21 2.70 -14.86 -0.04
C GLN A 21 2.12 -15.33 -1.36
N LEU A 22 1.64 -14.38 -2.16
CA LEU A 22 1.13 -14.63 -3.49
C LEU A 22 1.70 -13.59 -4.46
N ASP A 23 2.49 -14.09 -5.42
CA ASP A 23 3.09 -13.30 -6.49
C ASP A 23 2.17 -13.26 -7.72
N GLY A 24 2.07 -12.10 -8.37
CA GLY A 24 1.17 -11.93 -9.50
C GLY A 24 0.88 -10.47 -9.85
N TYR A 25 -0.34 -10.21 -10.32
CA TYR A 25 -0.73 -8.94 -10.92
C TYR A 25 -2.10 -8.44 -10.46
N PHE A 26 -2.15 -7.17 -10.09
CA PHE A 26 -3.41 -6.43 -9.94
C PHE A 26 -3.85 -5.87 -11.29
N PHE A 27 -5.17 -5.79 -11.48
CA PHE A 27 -5.77 -5.11 -12.63
C PHE A 27 -6.19 -3.70 -12.21
N VAL A 28 -5.51 -2.71 -12.75
CA VAL A 28 -5.81 -1.29 -12.51
C VAL A 28 -6.31 -0.65 -13.81
N SER A 29 -7.10 0.40 -13.69
CA SER A 29 -7.57 1.17 -14.86
C SER A 29 -6.38 1.75 -15.64
N ALA A 30 -6.40 1.66 -16.98
CA ALA A 30 -5.39 2.28 -17.83
C ALA A 30 -5.44 3.81 -17.80
N ILE A 31 -6.54 4.38 -17.31
CA ILE A 31 -6.76 5.82 -17.13
C ILE A 31 -7.01 6.06 -15.64
N ALA A 32 -6.10 6.75 -14.97
CA ALA A 32 -6.30 7.24 -13.61
C ALA A 32 -7.30 8.41 -13.61
N ALA A 33 -8.06 8.56 -12.53
CA ALA A 33 -9.09 9.60 -12.43
C ALA A 33 -8.52 11.00 -12.17
N PHE A 34 -7.29 11.09 -11.64
CA PHE A 34 -6.75 12.34 -11.07
C PHE A 34 -5.32 12.68 -11.51
N HIS A 35 -4.66 11.85 -12.32
CA HIS A 35 -3.31 12.10 -12.83
C HIS A 35 -3.12 11.49 -14.22
N GLU A 36 -2.08 11.92 -14.95
CA GLU A 36 -1.67 11.24 -16.18
C GLU A 36 -1.09 9.86 -15.85
N GLY A 37 -1.49 8.84 -16.59
CA GLY A 37 -1.08 7.45 -16.39
C GLY A 37 -2.21 6.52 -15.92
N GLY A 38 -1.87 5.25 -15.74
CA GLY A 38 -2.79 4.25 -15.21
C GLY A 38 -2.95 4.35 -13.70
N GLU A 39 -4.13 3.95 -13.21
CA GLU A 39 -4.49 3.90 -11.79
C GLU A 39 -3.42 3.18 -10.95
N LEU A 40 -3.16 3.68 -9.75
CA LEU A 40 -2.18 3.11 -8.84
C LEU A 40 -2.77 1.93 -8.04
N ILE A 41 -1.93 1.03 -7.53
CA ILE A 41 -2.40 -0.04 -6.64
C ILE A 41 -3.00 0.56 -5.36
N THR A 42 -2.45 1.69 -4.87
CA THR A 42 -3.00 2.44 -3.73
C THR A 42 -4.43 2.89 -3.98
N GLU A 43 -4.72 3.45 -5.15
CA GLU A 43 -6.06 3.91 -5.55
C GLU A 43 -7.02 2.73 -5.69
N LEU A 44 -6.57 1.62 -6.30
CA LEU A 44 -7.37 0.40 -6.42
C LEU A 44 -7.80 -0.13 -5.04
N LEU A 45 -6.89 -0.15 -4.07
CA LEU A 45 -7.15 -0.65 -2.71
C LEU A 45 -7.96 0.34 -1.85
N ALA A 46 -7.89 1.65 -2.14
CA ALA A 46 -8.70 2.67 -1.48
C ALA A 46 -10.19 2.60 -1.87
N LYS A 47 -10.53 2.02 -3.02
CA LYS A 47 -11.93 1.85 -3.45
C LYS A 47 -12.76 1.05 -2.45
N ASP A 48 -14.05 1.37 -2.40
CA ASP A 48 -15.06 0.65 -1.62
C ASP A 48 -15.40 -0.71 -2.25
N ARG A 49 -14.44 -1.64 -2.17
CA ARG A 49 -14.53 -3.02 -2.64
C ARG A 49 -13.82 -3.95 -1.65
N ASN A 50 -14.48 -5.05 -1.31
CA ASN A 50 -13.95 -6.05 -0.37
C ASN A 50 -13.14 -7.16 -1.04
N TYR A 51 -13.44 -7.45 -2.30
CA TYR A 51 -12.75 -8.47 -3.09
C TYR A 51 -12.07 -7.82 -4.29
N ILE A 52 -10.78 -8.10 -4.44
CA ILE A 52 -9.93 -7.53 -5.49
C ILE A 52 -9.47 -8.67 -6.40
N PRO A 53 -9.75 -8.61 -7.71
CA PRO A 53 -9.21 -9.56 -8.67
C PRO A 53 -7.68 -9.48 -8.72
N PHE A 54 -7.06 -10.66 -8.71
CA PHE A 54 -5.62 -10.82 -8.78
C PHE A 54 -5.29 -11.99 -9.70
N GLU A 55 -4.35 -11.79 -10.61
CA GLU A 55 -3.84 -12.86 -11.45
C GLU A 55 -2.57 -13.43 -10.84
N THR A 56 -2.57 -14.71 -10.48
CA THR A 56 -1.37 -15.37 -9.96
C THR A 56 -0.28 -15.43 -11.01
N GLN A 57 0.96 -15.66 -10.60
CA GLN A 57 2.06 -15.90 -11.55
C GLN A 57 1.80 -17.09 -12.50
N GLN A 58 0.92 -18.03 -12.13
CA GLN A 58 0.51 -19.14 -13.00
C GLN A 58 -0.59 -18.75 -14.02
N GLY A 59 -1.07 -17.50 -14.00
CA GLY A 59 -2.13 -17.00 -14.89
C GLY A 59 -3.55 -17.30 -14.40
N GLU A 60 -3.72 -17.76 -13.16
CA GLU A 60 -5.03 -18.03 -12.57
C GLU A 60 -5.63 -16.74 -11.99
N ILE A 61 -6.92 -16.51 -12.23
CA ILE A 61 -7.63 -15.36 -11.64
C ILE A 61 -8.26 -15.77 -10.32
N VAL A 62 -7.83 -15.12 -9.25
CA VAL A 62 -8.36 -15.28 -7.89
C VAL A 62 -8.96 -13.98 -7.37
N LEU A 63 -9.83 -14.07 -6.38
CA LEU A 63 -10.40 -12.92 -5.67
C LEU A 63 -9.79 -12.82 -4.28
N LEU A 64 -8.97 -11.80 -4.07
CA LEU A 64 -8.34 -11.55 -2.78
C LEU A 64 -9.25 -10.69 -1.92
N ARG A 65 -9.54 -11.15 -0.69
CA ARG A 65 -10.26 -10.33 0.29
C ARG A 65 -9.32 -9.23 0.80
N LYS A 66 -9.66 -7.96 0.55
CA LYS A 66 -8.83 -6.78 0.90
C LYS A 66 -8.43 -6.78 2.37
N GLU A 67 -9.36 -7.12 3.25
CA GLU A 67 -9.06 -7.26 4.67
C GLU A 67 -7.99 -8.33 4.90
N ASN A 68 -7.91 -9.44 4.18
CA ASN A 68 -6.94 -10.49 4.52
C ASN A 68 -5.50 -10.18 4.06
N MET A 69 -5.29 -9.13 3.27
CA MET A 69 -3.98 -8.72 2.78
C MET A 69 -3.21 -7.96 3.87
N MET A 70 -2.17 -8.57 4.44
CA MET A 70 -1.36 -7.94 5.49
C MET A 70 -0.46 -6.83 4.95
N MET A 71 0.24 -7.13 3.85
CA MET A 71 1.13 -6.19 3.16
C MET A 71 1.08 -6.47 1.65
N VAL A 72 1.35 -5.46 0.85
CA VAL A 72 1.54 -5.61 -0.60
C VAL A 72 2.85 -4.94 -0.99
N SER A 73 3.79 -5.66 -1.61
CA SER A 73 4.99 -5.04 -2.19
C SER A 73 4.69 -4.52 -3.58
N LEU A 74 5.13 -3.29 -3.84
CA LEU A 74 5.05 -2.65 -5.14
C LEU A 74 6.39 -2.85 -5.86
N GLU A 75 6.38 -3.48 -7.03
CA GLU A 75 7.61 -3.77 -7.79
C GLU A 75 8.04 -2.60 -8.67
N GLU A 76 7.08 -1.82 -9.16
CA GLU A 76 7.36 -0.55 -9.83
C GLU A 76 7.48 0.55 -8.77
N GLU A 77 8.43 1.46 -8.97
CA GLU A 77 8.39 2.79 -8.37
C GLU A 77 7.17 3.50 -8.96
N GLU A 78 5.98 3.18 -8.44
CA GLU A 78 4.79 3.98 -8.67
C GLU A 78 5.12 5.36 -8.10
N VAL A 79 5.53 6.23 -9.03
CA VAL A 79 5.89 7.63 -8.79
C VAL A 79 4.64 8.32 -8.28
N ASP A 80 4.53 8.35 -6.97
CA ASP A 80 4.19 9.60 -6.30
C ASP A 80 5.48 10.01 -5.58
N ASN A 81 6.49 10.36 -6.40
CA ASN A 81 7.77 10.82 -5.88
C ASN A 81 7.48 12.02 -5.01
N PHE A 82 7.61 11.84 -3.71
CA PHE A 82 8.16 12.81 -2.79
C PHE A 82 7.80 14.25 -3.19
N LEU A 83 6.50 14.56 -3.19
CA LEU A 83 6.08 15.92 -3.46
C LEU A 83 6.80 16.84 -2.45
N PRO A 84 7.34 17.98 -2.89
CA PRO A 84 7.98 18.92 -1.97
C PRO A 84 7.00 19.28 -0.83
N GLY A 85 7.39 18.97 0.41
CA GLY A 85 6.54 19.16 1.61
C GLY A 85 6.22 17.88 2.40
N TYR A 86 6.57 16.70 1.90
CA TYR A 86 6.43 15.45 2.65
C TYR A 86 7.63 15.22 3.57
N LYS A 87 7.39 14.91 4.86
CA LYS A 87 8.45 14.46 5.78
C LYS A 87 8.57 12.94 5.72
N GLN A 88 9.82 12.47 5.70
CA GLN A 88 10.13 11.05 5.92
C GLN A 88 10.43 10.84 7.40
N VAL A 89 9.81 9.83 8.01
CA VAL A 89 10.11 9.43 9.38
C VAL A 89 10.45 7.95 9.40
N THR A 90 11.60 7.61 10.00
CA THR A 90 11.97 6.23 10.27
C THR A 90 11.11 5.70 11.42
N VAL A 91 10.41 4.60 11.17
CA VAL A 91 9.51 3.94 12.11
C VAL A 91 9.80 2.45 12.16
N VAL A 92 9.54 1.88 13.33
CA VAL A 92 9.42 0.44 13.52
C VAL A 92 7.94 0.11 13.65
N ILE A 93 7.44 -0.74 12.76
CA ILE A 93 6.09 -1.30 12.87
C ILE A 93 6.18 -2.68 13.50
N HIS A 94 5.30 -2.97 14.44
CA HIS A 94 5.10 -4.29 15.02
C HIS A 94 3.75 -4.81 14.56
N LEU A 95 3.71 -5.97 13.93
CA LEU A 95 2.49 -6.59 13.45
C LEU A 95 1.88 -7.53 14.50
N LEU A 96 0.58 -7.80 14.37
CA LEU A 96 -0.15 -8.78 15.18
C LEU A 96 0.41 -10.21 15.03
N THR A 97 1.10 -10.49 13.92
CA THR A 97 1.81 -11.76 13.69
C THR A 97 3.08 -11.91 14.54
N GLY A 98 3.48 -10.88 15.27
CA GLY A 98 4.72 -10.84 16.05
C GLY A 98 5.94 -10.37 15.23
N LYS A 99 5.81 -10.23 13.91
CA LYS A 99 6.86 -9.65 13.06
C LYS A 99 7.03 -8.16 13.30
N SER A 100 8.25 -7.67 13.10
CA SER A 100 8.54 -6.24 13.15
C SER A 100 9.33 -5.82 11.92
N PHE A 101 9.06 -4.63 11.39
CA PHE A 101 9.75 -4.07 10.24
C PHE A 101 10.25 -2.66 10.56
N LEU A 102 11.51 -2.40 10.25
CA LEU A 102 12.10 -1.06 10.25
C LEU A 102 11.95 -0.48 8.84
N GLY A 103 11.54 0.78 8.74
CA GLY A 103 11.40 1.44 7.45
C GLY A 103 10.99 2.89 7.57
N LYS A 104 10.70 3.52 6.42
CA LYS A 104 10.37 4.94 6.35
C LYS A 104 8.93 5.13 5.89
N VAL A 105 8.22 6.03 6.56
CA VAL A 105 6.88 6.47 6.15
C VAL A 105 6.95 7.92 5.70
N SER A 106 6.32 8.22 4.56
CA SER A 106 6.24 9.56 3.98
C SER A 106 4.81 10.12 4.12
N PHE A 107 4.66 11.32 4.69
CA PHE A 107 3.36 12.00 4.82
C PHE A 107 3.45 13.52 4.65
N ALA A 108 2.43 14.13 4.04
CA ALA A 108 2.27 15.57 3.91
C ALA A 108 1.77 16.17 5.23
N LEU A 109 2.32 17.31 5.62
CA LEU A 109 1.90 18.05 6.82
C LEU A 109 1.33 19.43 6.43
N PRO A 110 0.12 19.80 6.89
CA PRO A 110 -0.16 21.18 7.27
C PRO A 110 0.56 21.47 8.60
N GLU A 111 1.14 22.66 8.74
CA GLU A 111 2.01 23.04 9.87
C GLU A 111 1.37 23.00 11.27
N THR A 112 0.06 22.75 11.38
CA THR A 112 -0.69 23.08 12.61
C THR A 112 -1.07 21.91 13.52
N HIS A 113 -1.06 20.63 13.09
CA HIS A 113 -1.24 19.49 14.01
C HIS A 113 -0.40 18.27 13.57
N SER A 114 0.75 18.14 14.23
CA SER A 114 1.91 17.32 13.82
C SER A 114 1.92 15.95 14.51
N ARG A 115 1.20 14.95 13.99
CA ARG A 115 1.27 13.58 14.55
C ARG A 115 1.12 12.48 13.50
N LEU A 116 2.06 11.53 13.49
CA LEU A 116 1.95 10.24 12.79
C LEU A 116 0.62 9.52 13.11
N SER A 117 0.10 9.71 14.33
CA SER A 117 -1.22 9.19 14.71
C SER A 117 -2.34 9.69 13.82
N ASP A 118 -2.34 10.98 13.46
CA ASP A 118 -3.45 11.58 12.72
C ASP A 118 -3.42 11.13 11.27
N PHE A 119 -2.23 10.96 10.71
CA PHE A 119 -2.03 10.33 9.40
C PHE A 119 -2.55 8.89 9.37
N LEU A 120 -2.24 8.09 10.39
CA LEU A 120 -2.69 6.70 10.48
C LEU A 120 -4.20 6.59 10.73
N ASN A 121 -4.79 7.58 11.41
CA ASN A 121 -6.23 7.62 11.72
C ASN A 121 -7.08 8.22 10.58
N SER A 122 -6.48 8.98 9.65
CA SER A 122 -7.19 9.69 8.56
C SER A 122 -7.22 8.94 7.23
N ARG A 123 -6.40 7.89 7.06
CA ARG A 123 -6.27 7.16 5.80
C ARG A 123 -7.08 5.88 5.73
N ASP A 124 -7.31 5.47 4.48
CA ASP A 124 -7.75 4.14 4.07
C ASP A 124 -6.96 3.03 4.77
N ALA A 125 -7.51 1.82 4.73
CA ALA A 125 -6.97 0.64 5.43
C ALA A 125 -5.47 0.37 5.22
N PHE A 126 -4.81 0.97 4.23
CA PHE A 126 -3.39 0.80 3.91
C PHE A 126 -2.60 2.12 3.96
N PHE A 127 -1.36 2.06 4.46
CA PHE A 127 -0.39 3.16 4.35
C PHE A 127 0.91 2.68 3.67
N ARG A 128 1.62 3.59 3.00
CA ARG A 128 2.87 3.29 2.32
C ARG A 128 4.06 3.35 3.29
N MET A 129 4.95 2.37 3.19
CA MET A 129 6.18 2.29 3.95
C MET A 129 7.31 1.75 3.05
N GLU A 130 8.47 2.39 3.07
CA GLU A 130 9.68 1.89 2.43
C GLU A 130 10.44 0.99 3.40
N ILE A 131 10.71 -0.25 3.01
CA ILE A 131 11.49 -1.24 3.78
C ILE A 131 12.61 -1.74 2.86
N ASP A 132 13.87 -1.56 3.27
CA ASP A 132 15.06 -1.97 2.49
C ASP A 132 15.05 -1.48 1.03
N GLY A 133 14.61 -0.24 0.80
CA GLY A 133 14.53 0.37 -0.54
C GLY A 133 13.37 -0.12 -1.40
N LYS A 134 12.48 -0.98 -0.87
CA LYS A 134 11.27 -1.43 -1.54
C LYS A 134 10.03 -0.79 -0.93
N ASN A 135 9.05 -0.50 -1.76
CA ASN A 135 7.80 0.10 -1.34
C ASN A 135 6.77 -0.97 -0.96
N TYR A 136 6.16 -0.81 0.21
CA TYR A 136 5.10 -1.67 0.71
C TYR A 136 3.86 -0.84 1.06
N LEU A 137 2.69 -1.40 0.78
CA LEU A 137 1.43 -0.97 1.36
C LEU A 137 1.13 -1.86 2.55
N ILE A 138 1.09 -1.28 3.74
CA ILE A 138 0.89 -1.97 5.02
C ILE A 138 -0.56 -1.75 5.45
N GLN A 139 -1.27 -2.83 5.77
CA GLN A 139 -2.64 -2.70 6.25
C GLN A 139 -2.68 -2.38 7.75
N ASN A 140 -3.35 -1.29 8.11
CA ASN A 140 -3.38 -0.75 9.47
C ASN A 140 -3.95 -1.75 10.49
N ARG A 141 -4.95 -2.55 10.11
CA ARG A 141 -5.57 -3.54 11.03
C ARG A 141 -4.62 -4.61 11.55
N PHE A 142 -3.50 -4.86 10.85
CA PHE A 142 -2.49 -5.83 11.26
C PHE A 142 -1.37 -5.21 12.06
N VAL A 143 -1.34 -3.89 12.18
CA VAL A 143 -0.37 -3.18 12.97
C VAL A 143 -0.80 -3.20 14.44
N LYS A 144 0.05 -3.78 15.28
CA LYS A 144 -0.08 -3.76 16.74
C LYS A 144 0.41 -2.44 17.32
N MET A 145 1.55 -1.96 16.84
CA MET A 145 2.22 -0.78 17.37
C MET A 145 3.13 -0.17 16.31
N ILE A 146 3.24 1.16 16.30
CA ILE A 146 4.23 1.89 15.51
C ILE A 146 5.00 2.81 16.45
N SER A 147 6.32 2.76 16.39
CA SER A 147 7.21 3.66 17.13
C SER A 147 8.15 4.37 16.17
N ALA A 148 8.29 5.68 16.32
CA ALA A 148 9.36 6.41 15.65
C ALA A 148 10.71 5.99 16.26
N GLU A 149 11.71 5.74 15.42
CA GLU A 149 13.07 5.61 15.90
C GLU A 149 13.51 6.98 16.43
N LYS A 150 13.94 7.05 17.69
CA LYS A 150 14.54 8.29 18.20
C LYS A 150 15.86 8.48 17.46
N THR A 151 15.87 9.40 16.51
CA THR A 151 17.13 9.99 16.03
C THR A 151 17.75 10.67 17.24
N GLY A 152 18.82 10.07 17.78
CA GLY A 152 19.57 10.61 18.90
C GLY A 152 20.27 11.92 18.57
#